data_AF-A0A353U173-F1
#
_entry.id   AF-A0A353U173-F1
#
_cell.length_a   1.000
_cell.length_b   1.000
_cell.length_c   1.000
_cell.angle_alpha   90.00
_cell.angle_beta   90.00
_cell.angle_gamma   90.00
#
_symmetry.space_group_name_H-M   'P 1'
#
loop_
_entity.id
_entity.type
_entity.pdbx_description
1 polymer ?
#
loop_
_entity_poly.entity_id
_entity_poly.type
_entity_poly.pdbx_seq_one_letter_code
_entity_poly.pdbx_strand_id
1 'polypeptide(L)'
;MNSSLMKYLSLAALLFCFAHATEGQISHGGRPLFAPVSSAEEAGLKLVKMPQLPQSAYSNITYEPKDKAQPLRFAHPFFVEYTPENSGSWHRADDGSRIWRIAIKSPGAYSLNL
;
A
#
# COMPACT_ATOMS: atom_id res chain seq x y z
N MET A 1 19.21 -17.09 -56.30
CA MET A 1 18.13 -17.27 -55.31
C MET A 1 16.93 -16.45 -55.75
N ASN A 2 15.71 -17.01 -55.85
CA ASN A 2 14.56 -16.24 -56.35
C ASN A 2 14.06 -15.22 -55.29
N SER A 3 13.41 -14.14 -55.75
CA SER A 3 12.96 -13.03 -54.88
C SER A 3 12.03 -13.51 -53.76
N SER A 4 11.19 -14.52 -54.03
CA SER A 4 10.26 -15.09 -53.05
C SER A 4 10.99 -15.83 -51.93
N LEU A 5 11.98 -16.65 -52.24
CA LEU A 5 12.79 -17.39 -51.26
C LEU A 5 13.56 -16.43 -50.34
N MET A 6 14.08 -15.33 -50.89
CA MET A 6 14.77 -14.31 -50.11
C MET A 6 13.82 -13.60 -49.14
N LYS A 7 12.56 -13.35 -49.54
CA LYS A 7 11.53 -12.79 -48.64
C LYS A 7 11.17 -13.74 -47.50
N TYR A 8 11.04 -15.04 -47.77
CA TYR A 8 10.75 -16.04 -46.73
C TYR A 8 11.92 -16.18 -45.75
N LEU A 9 13.16 -16.15 -46.23
CA LEU A 9 14.35 -16.17 -45.37
C LEU A 9 14.44 -14.92 -44.49
N SER A 10 14.17 -13.73 -45.05
CA SER A 10 14.14 -12.49 -44.26
C SER A 10 13.02 -12.49 -43.23
N LEU A 11 11.84 -13.02 -43.56
CA LEU A 11 10.73 -13.15 -42.61
C LEU A 11 11.03 -14.14 -41.48
N ALA A 12 11.64 -15.28 -41.81
CA ALA A 12 12.05 -16.28 -40.83
C ALA A 12 13.12 -15.72 -39.88
N ALA A 13 14.10 -14.99 -40.40
CA ALA A 13 15.12 -14.32 -39.59
C ALA A 13 14.50 -13.26 -38.66
N LEU A 14 13.54 -12.48 -39.16
CA LEU A 14 12.83 -11.48 -38.36
C LEU A 14 12.05 -12.13 -37.21
N LEU A 15 11.31 -13.20 -37.48
CA LEU A 15 10.55 -13.93 -36.45
C LEU A 15 11.46 -14.54 -35.38
N PHE A 16 12.65 -15.03 -35.77
CA PHE A 16 13.62 -15.57 -34.83
C PHE A 16 14.20 -14.50 -33.89
N CYS A 17 14.39 -13.26 -34.37
CA CYS A 17 14.84 -12.14 -33.53
C CYS A 17 13.81 -11.69 -32.48
N PHE A 18 12.53 -12.05 -32.61
CA PHE A 18 11.50 -11.73 -31.61
C PHE A 18 11.20 -12.90 -30.65
N ALA A 19 11.90 -14.03 -30.79
CA ALA A 19 11.71 -15.22 -29.95
C ALA A 19 12.51 -15.14 -28.63
N HIS A 20 12.45 -14.02 -27.93
CA HIS A 20 13.06 -13.91 -26.61
C HIS A 20 12.17 -14.54 -25.54
N ALA A 21 12.77 -15.32 -24.64
CA ALA A 21 12.09 -15.85 -23.46
C ALA A 21 11.63 -14.67 -22.58
N THR A 22 10.34 -14.65 -22.24
CA THR A 22 9.81 -13.69 -21.27
C THR A 22 10.11 -14.20 -19.87
N GLU A 23 10.78 -13.40 -19.05
CA GLU A 23 10.92 -13.70 -17.63
C GLU A 23 9.75 -13.05 -16.88
N GLY A 24 8.97 -13.88 -16.19
CA GLY A 24 7.94 -13.42 -15.28
C GLY A 24 8.46 -13.40 -13.84
N GLN A 25 7.93 -12.51 -13.01
CA GLN A 25 8.24 -12.52 -11.59
C GLN A 25 7.80 -13.84 -10.95
N ILE A 26 8.69 -14.47 -10.18
CA ILE A 26 8.35 -15.65 -9.37
C ILE A 26 7.33 -15.23 -8.31
N SER A 27 6.15 -15.84 -8.35
CA SER A 27 5.18 -15.69 -7.27
C SER A 27 5.62 -16.52 -6.08
N HIS A 28 5.87 -15.86 -4.95
CA HIS A 28 5.95 -16.54 -3.67
C HIS A 28 4.52 -16.71 -3.16
N GLY A 29 4.04 -17.94 -3.12
CA GLY A 29 2.72 -18.26 -2.58
C GLY A 29 2.61 -17.98 -1.08
N GLY A 30 1.48 -18.40 -0.49
CA GLY A 30 1.22 -18.24 0.94
C GLY A 30 -0.21 -17.82 1.19
N ARG A 31 -0.57 -17.74 2.47
CA ARG A 31 -1.83 -17.13 2.92
C ARG A 31 -1.48 -16.07 3.96
N PRO A 32 -2.23 -14.96 4.03
CA PRO A 32 -2.08 -14.02 5.13
C PRO A 32 -2.17 -14.74 6.48
N LEU A 33 -1.28 -14.41 7.40
CA LEU A 33 -1.27 -15.00 8.75
C LEU A 33 -2.58 -14.70 9.51
N PHE A 34 -3.20 -13.57 9.21
CA PHE A 34 -4.50 -13.17 9.75
C PHE A 34 -5.51 -13.09 8.62
N ALA A 35 -6.73 -13.56 8.86
CA ALA A 35 -7.83 -13.34 7.93
C ALA A 35 -8.06 -11.84 7.71
N PRO A 36 -8.49 -11.43 6.50
CA PRO A 36 -8.98 -10.07 6.29
C PRO A 36 -10.12 -9.78 7.26
N VAL A 37 -10.06 -8.62 7.92
CA VAL A 37 -11.06 -8.17 8.88
C VAL A 37 -11.50 -6.76 8.54
N SER A 38 -12.75 -6.45 8.83
CA SER A 38 -13.37 -5.15 8.55
C SER A 38 -13.33 -4.20 9.74
N SER A 39 -13.04 -4.72 10.95
CA SER A 39 -13.04 -3.94 12.18
C SER A 39 -12.01 -4.42 13.20
N ALA A 40 -11.70 -3.54 14.16
CA ALA A 40 -10.82 -3.87 15.28
C ALA A 40 -11.42 -4.94 16.20
N GLU A 41 -12.74 -4.94 16.37
CA GLU A 41 -13.47 -5.92 17.20
C GLU A 41 -13.37 -7.32 16.61
N GLU A 42 -13.65 -7.45 15.31
CA GLU A 42 -13.47 -8.70 14.56
C GLU A 42 -12.01 -9.20 14.63
N ALA A 43 -11.06 -8.27 14.62
CA ALA A 43 -9.64 -8.57 14.76
C ALA A 43 -9.22 -8.98 16.18
N GLY A 44 -10.08 -8.82 17.19
CA GLY A 44 -9.76 -8.98 18.61
C GLY A 44 -8.74 -7.94 19.13
N LEU A 45 -8.64 -6.78 18.49
CA LEU A 45 -7.66 -5.74 18.81
C LEU A 45 -8.30 -4.61 19.61
N LYS A 46 -7.56 -4.10 20.62
CA LYS A 46 -7.94 -2.88 21.31
C LYS A 46 -7.83 -1.69 20.37
N LEU A 47 -8.95 -0.97 20.19
CA LEU A 47 -9.00 0.21 19.33
C LEU A 47 -8.38 1.44 20.02
N VAL A 48 -7.41 2.05 19.36
CA VAL A 48 -6.84 3.35 19.74
C VAL A 48 -7.57 4.44 18.96
N LYS A 49 -8.23 5.35 19.68
CA LYS A 49 -8.95 6.48 19.07
C LYS A 49 -8.03 7.69 19.00
N MET A 50 -7.91 8.27 17.81
CA MET A 50 -7.19 9.53 17.63
C MET A 50 -8.00 10.70 18.21
N PRO A 51 -7.32 11.79 18.61
CA PRO A 51 -7.99 13.05 18.91
C PRO A 51 -8.88 13.50 17.75
N GLN A 52 -9.91 14.27 18.07
CA GLN A 52 -10.67 14.96 17.03
C GLN A 52 -9.81 16.01 16.35
N LEU A 53 -10.11 16.28 15.09
CA LEU A 53 -9.48 17.34 14.35
C LEU A 53 -9.72 18.69 15.07
N PRO A 54 -8.68 19.49 15.37
CA PRO A 54 -8.87 20.77 16.02
C PRO A 54 -9.62 21.74 15.10
N GLN A 55 -10.40 22.66 15.67
CA GLN A 55 -11.18 23.63 14.88
C GLN A 55 -10.31 24.42 13.88
N SER A 56 -9.08 24.75 14.27
CA SER A 56 -8.08 25.44 13.44
C SER A 56 -7.63 24.66 12.22
N ALA A 57 -7.78 23.34 12.21
CA ALA A 57 -7.45 22.53 11.05
C ALA A 57 -8.56 22.54 9.99
N TYR A 58 -9.82 22.80 10.36
CA TYR A 58 -10.91 22.89 9.39
C TYR A 58 -10.79 24.09 8.45
N SER A 59 -10.30 25.24 8.94
CA SER A 59 -10.00 26.40 8.07
C SER A 59 -8.92 26.11 7.03
N ASN A 60 -8.10 25.08 7.27
CA ASN A 60 -7.03 24.66 6.36
C ASN A 60 -7.51 23.63 5.32
N ILE A 61 -8.69 23.03 5.49
CA ILE A 61 -9.27 22.06 4.52
C ILE A 61 -9.75 22.78 3.26
N THR A 62 -10.26 24.00 3.41
CA THR A 62 -10.73 24.85 2.30
C THR A 62 -9.60 25.65 1.65
N TYR A 63 -8.34 25.36 2.00
CA TYR A 63 -7.19 26.06 1.46
C TYR A 63 -6.95 25.66 0.01
N GLU A 64 -7.34 26.54 -0.92
CA GLU A 64 -6.89 26.46 -2.30
C GLU A 64 -5.49 27.08 -2.42
N PRO A 65 -4.51 26.38 -3.03
CA PRO A 65 -3.20 26.95 -3.28
C PRO A 65 -3.35 28.19 -4.17
N LYS A 66 -2.80 29.33 -3.74
CA LYS A 66 -2.84 30.56 -4.55
C LYS A 66 -1.98 30.48 -5.81
N ASP A 67 -1.03 29.56 -5.82
CA ASP A 67 -0.09 29.37 -6.91
C ASP A 67 0.06 27.87 -7.22
N LYS A 68 0.17 27.52 -8.51
CA LYS A 68 0.19 26.12 -8.97
C LYS A 68 1.42 25.34 -8.49
N ALA A 69 2.46 26.05 -8.05
CA ALA A 69 3.69 25.46 -7.54
C ALA A 69 3.61 25.02 -6.08
N GLN A 70 2.54 25.37 -5.34
CA GLN A 70 2.40 24.95 -3.95
C GLN A 70 1.93 23.49 -3.84
N PRO A 71 2.50 22.71 -2.91
CA PRO A 71 2.04 21.35 -2.65
C PRO A 71 0.58 21.34 -2.17
N LEU A 72 -0.19 20.37 -2.65
CA LEU A 72 -1.53 20.12 -2.14
C LEU A 72 -1.47 19.68 -0.69
N ARG A 73 -2.30 20.28 0.17
CA ARG A 73 -2.50 19.85 1.55
C ARG A 73 -3.70 18.92 1.60
N PHE A 74 -3.50 17.65 1.93
CA PHE A 74 -4.55 16.63 1.94
C PHE A 74 -4.79 15.98 3.32
N ALA A 75 -3.97 16.31 4.31
CA ALA A 75 -4.05 15.71 5.66
C ALA A 75 -3.56 16.68 6.74
N HIS A 76 -4.05 16.47 7.97
CA HIS A 76 -3.54 17.11 9.17
C HIS A 76 -2.69 16.11 9.97
N PRO A 77 -1.42 16.41 10.29
CA PRO A 77 -0.59 15.50 11.06
C PRO A 77 -0.98 15.53 12.54
N PHE A 78 -1.13 14.35 13.13
CA PHE A 78 -1.14 14.18 14.58
C PHE A 78 0.18 13.53 15.01
N PHE A 79 0.88 14.19 15.93
CA PHE A 79 2.09 13.62 16.53
C PHE A 79 1.68 12.77 17.73
N VAL A 80 1.99 11.47 17.66
CA VAL A 80 1.63 10.48 18.68
C VAL A 80 2.82 9.58 19.00
N GLU A 81 2.79 8.98 20.18
CA GLU A 81 3.87 8.12 20.69
C GLU A 81 3.42 6.67 20.80
N TYR A 82 2.88 6.08 19.72
CA TYR A 82 2.49 4.67 19.72
C TYR A 82 3.70 3.77 19.47
N THR A 83 3.97 2.88 20.41
CA THR A 83 5.06 1.92 20.34
C THR A 83 4.56 0.50 20.62
N PRO A 84 5.33 -0.54 20.25
CA PRO A 84 4.98 -1.91 20.60
C PRO A 84 4.92 -2.23 22.10
N GLU A 85 5.51 -1.38 22.93
CA GLU A 85 5.51 -1.50 24.39
C GLU A 85 4.27 -0.87 25.01
N ASN A 86 3.70 0.18 24.40
CA ASN A 86 2.61 0.95 25.00
C ASN A 86 1.26 0.84 24.28
N SER A 87 1.25 0.31 23.06
CA SER A 87 0.08 0.25 22.19
C SER A 87 0.01 -1.06 21.44
N GLY A 88 -1.19 -1.42 20.98
CA GLY A 88 -1.42 -2.65 20.21
C GLY A 88 -1.22 -3.95 21.02
N SER A 89 -1.06 -5.05 20.29
CA SER A 89 -0.91 -6.39 20.84
C SER A 89 0.16 -7.16 20.08
N TRP A 90 0.96 -7.94 20.80
CA TRP A 90 1.89 -8.89 20.22
C TRP A 90 1.22 -10.23 19.96
N HIS A 91 1.44 -10.78 18.77
CA HIS A 91 1.10 -12.15 18.41
C HIS A 91 2.39 -12.93 18.15
N ARG A 92 2.50 -14.13 18.73
CA ARG A 92 3.60 -15.05 18.44
C ARG A 92 3.08 -16.14 17.51
N ALA A 93 3.67 -16.26 16.34
CA ALA A 93 3.37 -17.29 15.36
C ALA A 93 4.10 -18.61 15.69
N ASP A 94 3.64 -19.70 15.09
CA ASP A 94 4.14 -21.06 15.36
C ASP A 94 5.63 -21.24 14.99
N ASP A 95 6.12 -20.47 14.03
CA ASP A 95 7.53 -20.42 13.61
C ASP A 95 8.43 -19.62 14.57
N GLY A 96 7.85 -19.06 15.65
CA GLY A 96 8.55 -18.21 16.62
C GLY A 96 8.59 -16.72 16.26
N SER A 97 8.10 -16.34 15.08
CA SER A 97 7.99 -14.94 14.65
C SER A 97 7.04 -14.17 15.58
N ARG A 98 7.30 -12.87 15.74
CA ARG A 98 6.45 -11.97 16.53
C ARG A 98 5.89 -10.87 15.64
N ILE A 99 4.57 -10.71 15.64
CA ILE A 99 3.88 -9.68 14.90
C ILE A 99 3.22 -8.74 15.89
N TRP A 100 3.57 -7.47 15.80
CA TRP A 100 2.87 -6.42 16.51
C TRP A 100 1.70 -5.91 15.67
N ARG A 101 0.51 -5.81 16.27
CA ARG A 101 -0.71 -5.35 15.61
C ARG A 101 -1.37 -4.24 16.42
N ILE A 102 -1.74 -3.16 15.76
CA ILE A 102 -2.45 -2.03 16.36
C ILE A 102 -3.67 -1.68 15.49
N ALA A 103 -4.78 -1.31 16.14
CA ALA A 103 -5.96 -0.79 15.46
C ALA A 103 -6.14 0.69 15.80
N ILE A 104 -6.20 1.56 14.79
CA ILE A 104 -6.30 3.02 14.95
C ILE A 104 -7.59 3.50 14.28
N LYS A 105 -8.35 4.37 14.96
CA LYS A 105 -9.52 5.06 14.38
C LYS A 105 -9.39 6.56 14.58
N SER A 106 -9.41 7.31 13.48
CA SER A 106 -9.59 8.76 13.49
C SER A 106 -11.04 9.10 13.17
N PRO A 107 -11.80 9.67 14.11
CA PRO A 107 -13.19 10.04 13.87
C PRO A 107 -13.33 11.07 12.73
N GLY A 108 -14.15 10.74 11.72
CA GLY A 108 -14.45 11.64 10.60
C GLY A 108 -13.37 11.69 9.51
N ALA A 109 -12.29 10.92 9.62
CA ALA A 109 -11.29 10.82 8.56
C ALA A 109 -11.77 9.89 7.43
N TYR A 110 -11.63 10.32 6.18
CA TYR A 110 -11.87 9.49 5.00
C TYR A 110 -10.71 8.53 4.71
N SER A 111 -9.50 8.92 5.09
CA SER A 111 -8.28 8.12 4.96
C SER A 111 -7.32 8.42 6.12
N LEU A 112 -6.38 7.50 6.34
CA LEU A 112 -5.26 7.66 7.26
C LEU A 112 -3.96 7.47 6.49
N ASN A 113 -2.98 8.33 6.76
CA ASN A 113 -1.60 8.17 6.31
C ASN A 113 -0.76 7.88 7.56
N LEU A 114 -0.13 6.70 7.59
CA LEU A 114 0.56 6.15 8.76
C LEU A 114 2.04 5.93 8.46
#